data_AF-A0A2E7DQS7-F1
#
_entry.id   AF-A0A2E7DQS7-F1
#
_cell.length_a   1.000
_cell.length_b   1.000
_cell.length_c   1.000
_cell.angle_alpha   90.00
_cell.angle_beta   90.00
_cell.angle_gamma   90.00
#
_symmetry.space_group_name_H-M   'P 1'
#
loop_
_entity.id
_entity.type
_entity.pdbx_description
1 polymer ?
#
loop_
_entity_poly.entity_id
_entity_poly.type
_entity_poly.pdbx_seq_one_letter_code
_entity_poly.pdbx_strand_id
1 'polypeptide(L)'
;MAFTPAISETNTRLFEAIESVTQELHPGSRVLPSVSTGFTDSHFTRDLGIVSYGFNPLITNSGEHTGVHGNDEQVGEAAFRRAVSDFYAVVRNVVID
;
A
#
# COMPACT_ATOMS: atom_id res chain seq x y z
N MET A 1 -20.16 -15.42 -9.71
CA MET A 1 -18.72 -15.42 -10.01
C MET A 1 -18.00 -15.51 -8.69
N ALA A 2 -17.14 -16.52 -8.50
CA ALA A 2 -16.32 -16.63 -7.31
C ALA A 2 -14.90 -16.21 -7.69
N PHE A 3 -14.39 -15.22 -6.98
CA PHE A 3 -13.03 -14.75 -7.16
C PHE A 3 -12.05 -15.76 -6.58
N THR A 4 -10.87 -15.89 -7.20
CA THR A 4 -9.74 -16.63 -6.64
C THR A 4 -9.34 -16.05 -5.29
N PRO A 5 -8.67 -16.83 -4.41
CA PRO A 5 -8.21 -16.31 -3.12
C PRO A 5 -7.42 -15.00 -3.27
N ALA A 6 -7.82 -13.97 -2.53
CA ALA A 6 -7.24 -12.62 -2.63
C ALA A 6 -5.88 -12.53 -1.90
N ILE A 7 -4.91 -13.34 -2.31
CA ILE A 7 -3.57 -13.41 -1.71
C ILE A 7 -2.49 -13.28 -2.78
N SER A 8 -1.45 -12.51 -2.46
CA SER A 8 -0.18 -12.47 -3.18
C SER A 8 0.91 -12.94 -2.19
N GLU A 9 1.92 -13.68 -2.65
CA GLU A 9 3.07 -14.03 -1.81
C GLU A 9 3.81 -12.78 -1.33
N THR A 10 4.49 -12.82 -0.19
CA THR A 10 5.29 -11.68 0.30
C THR A 10 6.77 -11.78 -0.05
N ASN A 11 7.22 -12.90 -0.63
CA ASN A 11 8.60 -13.07 -1.10
C ASN A 11 8.73 -12.56 -2.56
N THR A 12 8.56 -11.25 -2.76
CA THR A 12 8.61 -10.64 -4.10
C THR A 12 9.41 -9.34 -4.09
N ARG A 13 9.93 -8.96 -5.26
CA ARG A 13 10.65 -7.69 -5.44
C ARG A 13 9.84 -6.47 -4.99
N LEU A 14 8.53 -6.49 -5.22
CA LEU A 14 7.66 -5.38 -4.82
C LEU A 14 7.50 -5.31 -3.30
N PHE A 15 7.37 -6.45 -2.61
CA PHE A 15 7.26 -6.47 -1.15
C PHE A 15 8.57 -6.03 -0.50
N GLU A 16 9.71 -6.51 -0.99
CA GLU A 16 11.05 -6.09 -0.53
C GLU A 16 11.28 -4.58 -0.73
N ALA A 17 10.84 -4.02 -1.86
CA ALA A 17 10.92 -2.58 -2.12
C ALA A 17 10.06 -1.78 -1.13
N ILE A 18 8.85 -2.25 -0.81
CA ILE A 18 7.99 -1.62 0.20
C ILE A 18 8.68 -1.66 1.57
N GLU A 19 9.23 -2.81 1.98
CA GLU A 19 9.92 -2.96 3.26
C GLU A 19 11.15 -2.06 3.37
N SER A 20 12.05 -2.13 2.40
CA SER A 20 13.32 -1.39 2.41
C SER A 20 13.11 0.13 2.38
N VAL A 21 12.27 0.62 1.48
CA VAL A 21 12.01 2.06 1.34
C VAL A 21 11.26 2.59 2.56
N THR A 22 10.28 1.85 3.09
CA THR A 22 9.56 2.29 4.30
C THR A 22 10.51 2.35 5.50
N GLN A 23 11.40 1.37 5.67
CA GLN A 23 12.40 1.36 6.74
C GLN A 23 13.41 2.51 6.60
N GLU A 24 13.84 2.83 5.38
CA GLU A 24 14.77 3.94 5.11
C GLU A 24 14.12 5.30 5.41
N LEU A 25 12.91 5.52 4.89
CA LEU A 25 12.20 6.79 5.01
C LEU A 25 11.62 7.03 6.41
N HIS A 26 11.29 5.94 7.12
CA HIS A 26 10.67 5.96 8.45
C HIS A 26 11.37 4.95 9.38
N PRO A 27 12.55 5.32 9.93
CA PRO A 27 13.34 4.42 10.78
C PRO A 27 12.57 3.91 12.00
N GLY A 28 12.60 2.59 12.19
CA GLY A 28 11.91 1.92 13.31
C GLY A 28 10.48 1.50 13.00
N SER A 29 9.97 1.80 11.80
CA SER A 29 8.72 1.25 11.29
C SER A 29 8.83 -0.26 11.00
N ARG A 30 7.69 -0.90 10.73
CA ARG A 30 7.61 -2.29 10.29
C ARG A 30 6.48 -2.43 9.28
N VAL A 31 6.70 -3.19 8.23
CA VAL A 31 5.66 -3.58 7.28
C VAL A 31 5.12 -4.94 7.71
N LEU A 32 3.79 -5.09 7.75
CA LEU A 32 3.12 -6.33 8.11
C LEU A 32 2.06 -6.66 7.06
N PRO A 33 1.97 -7.92 6.60
CA PRO A 33 0.88 -8.33 5.74
C PRO A 33 -0.45 -8.29 6.51
N SER A 34 -1.50 -7.81 5.84
CA SER A 34 -2.85 -7.79 6.37
C SER A 34 -3.86 -8.10 5.27
N VAL A 35 -5.04 -8.59 5.68
CA VAL A 35 -6.17 -8.84 4.78
C VAL A 35 -7.19 -7.74 5.00
N SER A 36 -7.48 -6.97 3.95
CA SER A 36 -8.56 -5.99 3.97
C SER A 36 -9.91 -6.68 3.77
N THR A 37 -10.94 -6.24 4.49
CA THR A 37 -12.33 -6.67 4.29
C THR A 37 -13.00 -5.98 3.10
N GLY A 38 -12.37 -4.95 2.53
CA GLY A 38 -12.86 -4.21 1.37
C GLY A 38 -12.56 -4.90 0.03
N PHE A 39 -13.14 -4.34 -1.03
CA PHE A 39 -12.85 -4.75 -2.41
C PHE A 39 -11.85 -3.79 -3.06
N THR A 40 -10.96 -4.32 -3.91
CA THR A 40 -9.99 -3.53 -4.68
C THR A 40 -9.83 -4.11 -6.08
N ASP A 41 -9.38 -3.28 -7.02
CA ASP A 41 -9.08 -3.71 -8.40
C ASP A 41 -7.94 -4.73 -8.48
N SER A 42 -7.20 -4.95 -7.38
CA SER A 42 -6.12 -5.95 -7.31
C SER A 42 -6.60 -7.37 -7.61
N HIS A 43 -7.89 -7.66 -7.50
CA HIS A 43 -8.40 -8.98 -7.92
C HIS A 43 -8.23 -9.20 -9.43
N PHE A 44 -8.53 -8.19 -10.26
CA PHE A 44 -8.40 -8.29 -11.72
C PHE A 44 -6.95 -8.50 -12.16
N THR A 45 -5.99 -7.85 -11.49
CA THR A 45 -4.56 -8.01 -11.80
C THR A 45 -4.01 -9.34 -11.29
N ARG A 46 -4.45 -9.83 -10.12
CA ARG A 46 -4.04 -11.17 -9.62
C ARG A 46 -4.54 -12.29 -10.52
N ASP A 47 -5.74 -12.18 -11.09
CA ASP A 47 -6.26 -13.17 -12.04
C ASP A 47 -5.43 -13.27 -13.33
N LEU A 48 -4.63 -12.23 -13.63
CA LEU A 48 -3.65 -12.23 -14.73
C LEU A 48 -2.24 -12.69 -14.29
N GLY A 49 -2.09 -13.17 -13.04
CA GLY A 49 -0.80 -13.59 -12.50
C GLY A 49 0.10 -12.44 -12.02
N ILE A 50 -0.42 -11.22 -11.90
CA ILE A 50 0.35 -10.05 -11.47
C ILE A 50 0.27 -9.89 -9.95
N VAL A 51 1.42 -9.97 -9.28
CA VAL A 51 1.55 -9.70 -7.84
C VAL A 51 0.98 -8.32 -7.51
N SER A 52 0.01 -8.27 -6.60
CA SER A 52 -0.68 -7.03 -6.24
C SER A 52 -0.90 -6.94 -4.73
N TYR A 53 -0.51 -5.81 -4.12
CA TYR A 53 -0.75 -5.50 -2.71
C TYR A 53 -1.54 -4.18 -2.60
N GLY A 54 -2.48 -4.12 -1.67
CA GLY A 54 -3.03 -2.84 -1.24
C GLY A 54 -1.99 -2.16 -0.33
N PHE A 55 -1.37 -1.10 -0.80
CA PHE A 55 -0.38 -0.35 -0.04
C PHE A 55 -0.71 1.15 -0.09
N ASN A 56 -0.87 1.76 1.09
CA ASN A 56 -1.04 3.19 1.24
C ASN A 56 0.15 3.76 2.04
N PRO A 57 1.01 4.60 1.45
CA PRO A 57 2.15 5.19 2.14
C PRO A 57 1.75 6.39 3.03
N LEU A 58 0.48 6.76 3.08
CA LEU A 58 -0.02 7.80 3.96
C LEU A 58 0.07 7.35 5.42
N ILE A 59 0.96 7.99 6.18
CA ILE A 59 1.04 7.85 7.62
C ILE A 59 0.02 8.79 8.25
N THR A 60 -0.86 8.25 9.09
CA THR A 60 -1.87 9.02 9.80
C THR A 60 -1.80 8.75 11.29
N ASN A 61 -2.37 9.66 12.06
CA ASN A 61 -2.52 9.48 13.50
C ASN A 61 -3.66 8.48 13.81
N SER A 62 -3.65 7.95 15.02
CA SER A 62 -4.74 7.10 15.51
C SER A 62 -6.09 7.82 15.34
N GLY A 63 -7.04 7.16 14.68
CA GLY A 63 -8.39 7.68 14.44
C GLY A 63 -8.60 8.43 13.12
N GLU A 64 -7.55 8.88 12.44
CA GLU A 64 -7.68 9.66 11.19
C GLU A 64 -8.22 8.84 10.00
N HIS A 65 -8.01 7.51 9.97
CA HIS A 65 -8.52 6.62 8.92
C HIS A 65 -10.03 6.33 8.99
N THR A 66 -10.77 6.90 9.95
CA THR A 66 -12.19 6.55 10.19
C THR A 66 -13.17 7.22 9.22
N GLY A 67 -12.72 8.17 8.39
CA GLY A 67 -13.57 8.96 7.49
C GLY A 67 -13.80 8.38 6.10
N VAL A 68 -13.17 7.25 5.74
CA VAL A 68 -13.32 6.66 4.39
C VAL A 68 -14.78 6.29 4.14
N HIS A 69 -15.34 6.73 3.01
CA HIS A 69 -16.78 6.65 2.65
C HIS A 69 -17.73 7.52 3.50
N GLY A 70 -17.21 8.44 4.31
CA GLY A 70 -18.01 9.41 5.06
C GLY A 70 -18.36 10.67 4.25
N ASN A 71 -19.26 11.50 4.78
CA ASN A 71 -19.62 12.77 4.14
C ASN A 71 -18.45 13.76 4.06
N ASP A 72 -17.58 13.74 5.06
CA ASP A 72 -16.41 14.61 5.18
C ASP A 72 -15.11 13.80 5.07
N GLU A 73 -15.05 12.86 4.11
CA GLU A 73 -13.81 12.16 3.80
C GLU A 73 -12.73 13.17 3.39
N GLN A 74 -11.60 13.14 4.09
CA GLN A 74 -10.54 14.13 3.92
C GLN A 74 -9.15 13.53 4.12
N VAL A 75 -8.14 14.22 3.63
CA VAL A 75 -6.73 13.90 3.85
C VAL A 75 -5.95 15.17 4.19
N GLY A 76 -5.02 15.08 5.12
CA GLY A 76 -4.11 16.19 5.43
C GLY A 76 -3.17 16.46 4.26
N GLU A 77 -3.14 17.70 3.76
CA GLU A 77 -2.37 18.07 2.56
C GLU A 77 -0.88 17.69 2.67
N ALA A 78 -0.25 18.03 3.79
CA ALA A 78 1.18 17.75 4.00
C ALA A 78 1.47 16.24 4.03
N ALA A 79 0.60 15.46 4.69
CA ALA A 79 0.71 14.01 4.75
C ALA A 79 0.52 13.39 3.37
N PHE A 80 -0.47 13.86 2.60
CA PHE A 80 -0.69 13.41 1.23
C PHE A 80 0.52 13.67 0.32
N ARG A 81 1.09 14.88 0.35
CA ARG A 81 2.30 15.21 -0.44
C ARG A 81 3.49 14.34 -0.07
N ARG A 82 3.65 14.03 1.23
CA ARG A 82 4.68 13.11 1.69
C ARG A 82 4.43 11.69 1.17
N ALA A 83 3.19 11.21 1.28
CA ALA A 83 2.79 9.89 0.79
C ALA A 83 3.06 9.72 -0.71
N VAL A 84 2.81 10.74 -1.54
CA VAL A 84 3.14 10.71 -2.98
C VAL A 84 4.64 10.53 -3.21
N SER A 85 5.48 11.25 -2.46
CA SER A 85 6.94 11.11 -2.55
C SER A 85 7.42 9.74 -2.10
N ASP A 86 6.85 9.22 -1.02
CA ASP A 86 7.18 7.89 -0.49
C ASP A 86 6.75 6.77 -1.45
N PHE A 87 5.55 6.89 -2.05
CA PHE A 87 5.08 5.96 -3.08
C PHE A 87 6.01 5.95 -4.29
N TYR A 88 6.42 7.14 -4.74
CA TYR A 88 7.35 7.29 -5.85
C TYR A 88 8.69 6.60 -5.56
N ALA A 89 9.21 6.70 -4.34
CA ALA A 89 10.44 6.03 -3.94
C ALA A 89 10.31 4.49 -4.02
N VAL A 90 9.18 3.93 -3.58
CA VAL A 90 8.88 2.49 -3.72
C VAL A 90 8.86 2.09 -5.20
N VAL A 91 8.09 2.80 -6.03
CA VAL A 91 8.00 2.50 -7.46
C VAL A 91 9.38 2.59 -8.09
N ARG A 92 10.13 3.67 -7.85
CA ARG A 92 11.49 3.86 -8.37
C ARG A 92 12.42 2.70 -8.00
N ASN A 93 12.37 2.20 -6.77
CA ASN A 93 13.17 1.06 -6.32
C ASN A 93 12.84 -0.24 -7.08
N VAL A 94 11.59 -0.38 -7.52
CA VAL A 94 11.13 -1.55 -8.30
C VAL A 94 11.54 -1.45 -9.77
N VAL A 95 11.41 -0.27 -10.41
CA VAL A 95 11.60 -0.13 -11.86
C VAL A 95 13.01 0.29 -12.31
N ILE A 96 13.81 0.88 -11.42
CA ILE A 96 15.16 1.37 -11.77
C ILE A 96 16.19 0.47 -11.11
N ASP A 97 17.05 -0.14 -11.93
CA ASP A 97 18.23 -0.89 -11.53
C ASP A 97 19.34 0.01 -10.95
#